data_AF-A0A241VTF7-F1
#
_entry.id   AF-A0A241VTF7-F1
#
_cell.length_a   1.000
_cell.length_b   1.000
_cell.length_c   1.000
_cell.angle_alpha   90.00
_cell.angle_beta   90.00
_cell.angle_gamma   90.00
#
_symmetry.space_group_name_H-M   'P 1'
#
loop_
_entity.id
_entity.type
_entity.pdbx_description
1 polymer ?
#
loop_
_entity_poly.entity_id
_entity_poly.type
_entity_poly.pdbx_seq_one_letter_code
_entity_poly.pdbx_strand_id
1 'polypeptide(L)'
;MSHESIQPDSVDTESQNIVLCMKWGTKYGAEYVNRLYNMVKRHTTVAFKMVCLTDRTEGINPEVQCFPIPPLALPEGSPERGWNKLSTFEPDLYGLKGNALFLDLDVVIVDNIDGFFTHPGEFLVIHDWKRPWRITGNSSVYRFKLGAFPGLMPYFREHFDEIREKFRNEQAYLSWYVDQEKKLQYWPDSWCKSYKYHCLQKIPLAFIKPPVKPKDVKIIIFHGEINPPDAIHGGGGKWYRYVLPSDWIKDAWQ
;
A
#
# COMPACT_ATOMS: atom_id res chain seq x y z
N MET A 1 -32.45 -49.09 -9.12
CA MET A 1 -32.65 -47.64 -9.34
C MET A 1 -32.03 -46.93 -8.14
N SER A 2 -30.75 -46.62 -8.26
CA SER A 2 -29.94 -45.96 -7.25
C SER A 2 -30.11 -44.46 -7.40
N HIS A 3 -30.70 -43.82 -6.39
CA HIS A 3 -30.70 -42.37 -6.28
C HIS A 3 -29.37 -41.95 -5.65
N GLU A 4 -28.43 -41.50 -6.48
CA GLU A 4 -27.27 -40.72 -6.04
C GLU A 4 -27.75 -39.34 -5.61
N SER A 5 -27.66 -39.08 -4.31
CA SER A 5 -27.79 -37.76 -3.72
C SER A 5 -26.53 -36.95 -4.04
N ILE A 6 -26.67 -35.99 -4.94
CA ILE A 6 -25.66 -34.97 -5.23
C ILE A 6 -25.49 -34.11 -3.97
N GLN A 7 -24.34 -34.21 -3.30
CA GLN A 7 -23.93 -33.23 -2.29
C GLN A 7 -23.64 -31.91 -3.00
N PRO A 8 -24.14 -30.77 -2.50
CA PRO A 8 -23.77 -29.47 -3.04
C PRO A 8 -22.29 -29.22 -2.78
N ASP A 9 -21.59 -28.82 -3.85
CA ASP A 9 -20.21 -28.42 -3.85
C ASP A 9 -19.89 -27.43 -2.71
N SER A 10 -18.67 -27.59 -2.21
CA SER A 10 -17.99 -26.80 -1.19
C SER A 10 -18.38 -25.32 -1.20
N VAL A 11 -18.88 -24.85 -0.06
CA VAL A 11 -18.93 -23.43 0.30
C VAL A 11 -17.52 -22.87 0.11
N ASP A 12 -17.35 -21.99 -0.88
CA ASP A 12 -16.17 -21.16 -1.04
C ASP A 12 -15.81 -20.59 0.33
N THR A 13 -14.63 -20.91 0.84
CA THR A 13 -14.14 -20.31 2.07
C THR A 13 -13.99 -18.83 1.77
N GLU A 14 -14.96 -18.02 2.20
CA GLU A 14 -15.00 -16.58 1.95
C GLU A 14 -13.63 -16.02 2.30
N SER A 15 -12.88 -15.62 1.26
CA SER A 15 -11.46 -15.33 1.41
C SER A 15 -11.28 -14.15 2.34
N GLN A 16 -10.75 -14.39 3.54
CA GLN A 16 -10.58 -13.39 4.58
C GLN A 16 -9.88 -12.13 4.04
N ASN A 17 -10.44 -10.93 4.28
CA ASN A 17 -9.77 -9.69 3.94
C ASN A 17 -8.76 -9.31 5.03
N ILE A 18 -7.55 -8.95 4.61
CA ILE A 18 -6.50 -8.44 5.48
C ILE A 18 -6.08 -7.08 4.96
N VAL A 19 -6.06 -6.08 5.83
CA VAL A 19 -5.36 -4.82 5.55
C VAL A 19 -4.00 -4.90 6.20
N LEU A 20 -2.96 -4.78 5.38
CA LEU A 20 -1.56 -4.96 5.77
C LEU A 20 -0.84 -3.61 5.69
N CYS A 21 -0.11 -3.24 6.73
CA CYS A 21 0.80 -2.11 6.69
C CYS A 21 2.16 -2.48 7.32
N MET A 22 3.16 -1.62 7.15
CA MET A 22 4.48 -1.83 7.74
C MET A 22 4.98 -0.58 8.44
N LYS A 23 5.53 -0.78 9.64
CA LYS A 23 6.17 0.27 10.43
C LYS A 23 7.55 -0.21 10.87
N TRP A 24 8.62 0.42 10.41
CA TRP A 24 9.98 0.08 10.85
C TRP A 24 10.77 1.32 11.26
N GLY A 25 11.68 1.12 12.21
CA GLY A 25 12.51 2.19 12.76
C GLY A 25 11.69 3.26 13.47
N THR A 26 12.13 4.51 13.35
CA THR A 26 11.57 5.66 14.09
C THR A 26 10.96 6.72 13.20
N LYS A 27 10.97 6.55 11.86
CA LYS A 27 10.47 7.56 10.92
C LYS A 27 8.98 7.81 11.09
N TYR A 28 8.20 6.76 11.30
CA TYR A 28 6.75 6.83 11.52
C TYR A 28 6.44 6.24 12.89
N GLY A 29 5.79 7.04 13.75
CA GLY A 29 5.36 6.59 15.07
C GLY A 29 4.09 5.72 15.01
N ALA A 30 3.68 5.20 16.17
CA ALA A 30 2.49 4.35 16.27
C ALA A 30 1.20 5.08 15.89
N GLU A 31 1.17 6.40 16.01
CA GLU A 31 0.06 7.25 15.58
C GLU A 31 -0.28 7.10 14.09
N TYR A 32 0.71 6.82 13.23
CA TYR A 32 0.45 6.58 11.81
C TYR A 32 -0.33 5.27 11.59
N VAL A 33 0.06 4.21 12.31
CA VAL A 33 -0.64 2.91 12.25
C VAL A 33 -2.06 3.06 12.79
N ASN A 34 -2.22 3.78 13.90
CA ASN A 34 -3.52 3.98 14.54
C ASN A 34 -4.46 4.83 13.68
N ARG A 35 -3.96 5.91 13.06
CA ARG A 35 -4.74 6.72 12.11
C ARG A 35 -5.09 5.91 10.88
N LEU A 36 -4.17 5.10 10.34
CA LEU A 36 -4.46 4.22 9.23
C LEU A 36 -5.58 3.23 9.57
N TYR A 37 -5.51 2.59 10.74
CA TYR A 37 -6.57 1.72 11.24
C TYR A 37 -7.92 2.43 11.34
N ASN A 38 -7.96 3.62 11.93
CA ASN A 38 -9.19 4.42 12.07
C ASN A 38 -9.77 4.81 10.70
N MET A 39 -8.93 5.24 9.76
CA MET A 39 -9.33 5.56 8.40
C MET A 39 -9.92 4.34 7.69
N VAL A 40 -9.28 3.17 7.78
CA VAL A 40 -9.78 1.92 7.20
C VAL A 40 -11.12 1.55 7.81
N LYS A 41 -11.24 1.54 9.15
CA LYS A 41 -12.47 1.23 9.89
C LYS A 41 -13.63 2.17 9.50
N ARG A 42 -13.34 3.46 9.29
CA ARG A 42 -14.33 4.47 8.91
C ARG A 42 -14.80 4.35 7.46
N HIS A 43 -13.94 3.86 6.57
CA HIS A 43 -14.18 3.84 5.11
C HIS A 43 -14.36 2.42 4.53
N THR A 44 -14.56 1.40 5.36
CA THR A 44 -14.76 0.01 4.94
C THR A 44 -16.02 -0.54 5.59
N THR A 45 -16.85 -1.25 4.83
CA THR A 45 -18.02 -1.96 5.33
C THR A 45 -17.85 -3.47 5.32
N VAL A 46 -16.93 -3.99 4.50
CA VAL A 46 -16.56 -5.40 4.52
C VAL A 46 -15.76 -5.76 5.78
N ALA A 47 -15.92 -6.98 6.28
CA ALA A 47 -15.13 -7.48 7.39
C ALA A 47 -13.65 -7.58 6.98
N PHE A 48 -12.75 -7.14 7.85
CA PHE A 48 -11.29 -7.20 7.64
C PHE A 48 -10.55 -7.47 8.96
N LYS A 49 -9.33 -8.00 8.85
CA LYS A 49 -8.32 -7.97 9.92
C LYS A 49 -7.25 -6.94 9.58
N MET A 50 -6.83 -6.13 10.56
CA MET A 50 -5.69 -5.23 10.39
C MET A 50 -4.41 -5.92 10.89
N VAL A 51 -3.38 -5.93 10.06
CA VAL A 51 -2.07 -6.48 10.37
C VAL A 51 -0.99 -5.41 10.15
N CYS A 52 -0.08 -5.27 11.10
CA CYS A 52 1.11 -4.43 10.96
C CYS A 52 2.38 -5.26 11.13
N LEU A 53 3.25 -5.30 10.11
CA LEU A 53 4.60 -5.83 10.28
C LEU A 53 5.48 -4.73 10.87
N THR A 54 6.03 -4.96 12.05
CA THR A 54 6.79 -3.94 12.78
C THR A 54 7.90 -4.49 13.66
N ASP A 55 8.93 -3.67 13.86
CA ASP A 55 10.00 -3.88 14.84
C ASP A 55 9.68 -3.29 16.22
N ARG A 56 8.60 -2.50 16.34
CA ARG A 56 8.23 -1.75 17.56
C ARG A 56 6.71 -1.64 17.69
N THR A 57 6.14 -2.30 18.68
CA THR A 57 4.69 -2.42 18.87
C THR A 57 4.11 -1.39 19.84
N GLU A 58 4.96 -0.63 20.54
CA GLU A 58 4.56 0.28 21.60
C GLU A 58 3.62 1.38 21.07
N GLY A 59 2.48 1.55 21.72
CA GLY A 59 1.48 2.55 21.37
C GLY A 59 0.61 2.21 20.16
N ILE A 60 0.82 1.07 19.50
CA ILE A 60 -0.08 0.60 18.43
C ILE A 60 -1.39 0.09 19.06
N ASN A 61 -2.52 0.41 18.44
CA ASN A 61 -3.85 0.01 18.86
C ASN A 61 -3.94 -1.53 18.97
N PRO A 62 -4.44 -2.09 20.08
CA PRO A 62 -4.54 -3.54 20.28
C PRO A 62 -5.46 -4.27 19.28
N GLU A 63 -6.35 -3.56 18.57
CA GLU A 63 -7.13 -4.12 17.45
C GLU A 63 -6.26 -4.41 16.21
N VAL A 64 -5.03 -3.88 16.15
CA VAL A 64 -4.07 -4.16 15.09
C VAL A 64 -3.17 -5.31 15.50
N GLN A 65 -3.20 -6.40 14.73
CA GLN A 65 -2.34 -7.54 14.97
C GLN A 65 -0.91 -7.22 14.49
N CYS A 66 0.03 -7.17 15.42
CA CYS A 66 1.43 -6.93 15.11
C CYS A 66 2.21 -8.24 14.93
N PHE A 67 3.03 -8.29 13.89
CA PHE A 67 4.03 -9.33 13.69
C PHE A 67 5.41 -8.69 13.45
N PRO A 68 6.52 -9.41 13.71
CA PRO A 68 7.82 -8.93 13.28
C PRO A 68 7.87 -8.77 11.75
N ILE A 69 8.82 -7.98 11.25
CA ILE A 69 9.09 -7.89 9.82
C ILE A 69 9.92 -9.13 9.44
N PRO A 70 9.48 -9.96 8.47
CA PRO A 70 10.31 -11.08 8.03
C PRO A 70 11.66 -10.59 7.51
N PRO A 71 12.77 -11.23 7.91
CA PRO A 71 14.09 -10.81 7.50
C PRO A 71 14.27 -10.99 6.00
N LEU A 72 14.75 -9.95 5.32
CA LEU A 72 15.07 -10.05 3.89
C LEU A 72 16.23 -11.01 3.62
N ALA A 73 17.11 -11.24 4.61
CA ALA A 73 18.33 -12.03 4.50
C ALA A 73 19.28 -11.54 3.39
N LEU A 74 19.48 -10.22 3.34
CA LEU A 74 20.37 -9.57 2.37
C LEU A 74 21.83 -9.55 2.86
N PRO A 75 22.81 -9.47 1.95
CA PRO A 75 24.20 -9.22 2.30
C PRO A 75 24.35 -7.97 3.18
N GLU A 76 25.27 -8.03 4.15
CA GLU A 76 25.53 -6.93 5.08
C GLU A 76 25.93 -5.64 4.32
N GLY A 77 25.49 -4.48 4.82
CA GLY A 77 25.77 -3.19 4.18
C GLY A 77 24.95 -2.87 2.92
N SER A 78 23.95 -3.71 2.58
CA SER A 78 23.04 -3.44 1.46
C SER A 78 22.30 -2.09 1.62
N PRO A 79 22.17 -1.29 0.54
CA PRO A 79 21.52 0.02 0.63
C PRO A 79 20.01 -0.11 0.88
N GLU A 80 19.47 0.78 1.70
CA GLU A 80 18.02 0.92 1.91
C GLU A 80 17.34 1.40 0.61
N ARG A 81 16.45 0.57 0.05
CA ARG A 81 15.68 0.88 -1.17
C ARG A 81 14.20 0.51 -1.06
N GLY A 82 13.70 0.41 0.17
CA GLY A 82 12.33 0.00 0.49
C GLY A 82 12.10 -1.50 0.38
N TRP A 83 13.16 -2.31 0.32
CA TRP A 83 13.07 -3.75 0.09
C TRP A 83 12.24 -4.48 1.15
N ASN A 84 12.11 -3.92 2.37
CA ASN A 84 11.32 -4.52 3.45
C ASN A 84 9.89 -4.85 3.02
N LYS A 85 9.28 -4.09 2.10
CA LYS A 85 7.93 -4.40 1.60
C LYS A 85 7.81 -5.75 0.91
N LEU A 86 8.89 -6.24 0.28
CA LEU A 86 8.88 -7.55 -0.37
C LEU A 86 8.64 -8.68 0.64
N SER A 87 8.97 -8.49 1.92
CA SER A 87 8.72 -9.48 2.98
C SER A 87 7.23 -9.81 3.15
N THR A 88 6.31 -8.98 2.64
CA THR A 88 4.88 -9.30 2.62
C THR A 88 4.54 -10.48 1.67
N PHE A 89 5.47 -10.84 0.78
CA PHE A 89 5.37 -11.97 -0.15
C PHE A 89 6.12 -13.21 0.32
N GLU A 90 6.45 -13.33 1.61
CA GLU A 90 6.89 -14.62 2.14
C GLU A 90 5.84 -15.70 1.81
N PRO A 91 6.27 -16.91 1.37
CA PRO A 91 5.34 -18.00 1.05
C PRO A 91 4.39 -18.32 2.21
N ASP A 92 4.90 -18.22 3.44
CA ASP A 92 4.09 -18.26 4.66
C ASP A 92 4.36 -17.03 5.53
N LEU A 93 3.45 -16.06 5.47
CA LEU A 93 3.47 -14.85 6.29
C LEU A 93 2.72 -15.10 7.60
N TYR A 94 3.38 -15.75 8.57
CA TYR A 94 2.83 -16.04 9.90
C TYR A 94 1.53 -16.86 9.92
N GLY A 95 1.32 -17.75 8.93
CA GLY A 95 0.09 -18.54 8.81
C GLY A 95 -1.12 -17.74 8.33
N LEU A 96 -0.96 -16.45 8.02
CA LEU A 96 -2.05 -15.62 7.50
C LEU A 96 -2.53 -16.14 6.14
N LYS A 97 -3.85 -16.12 5.93
CA LYS A 97 -4.51 -16.54 4.68
C LYS A 97 -5.55 -15.50 4.28
N GLY A 98 -5.76 -15.35 2.98
CA GLY A 98 -6.77 -14.46 2.41
C GLY A 98 -6.20 -13.42 1.46
N ASN A 99 -7.00 -12.40 1.16
CA ASN A 99 -6.62 -11.29 0.29
C ASN A 99 -6.03 -10.16 1.13
N ALA A 100 -4.77 -9.85 0.92
CA ALA A 100 -4.07 -8.75 1.57
C ALA A 100 -4.14 -7.49 0.70
N LEU A 101 -4.72 -6.42 1.25
CA LEU A 101 -4.59 -5.06 0.75
C LEU A 101 -3.48 -4.36 1.54
N PHE A 102 -2.34 -4.14 0.90
CA PHE A 102 -1.26 -3.37 1.48
C PHE A 102 -1.53 -1.88 1.37
N LEU A 103 -1.31 -1.14 2.46
CA LEU A 103 -1.36 0.32 2.53
C LEU A 103 -0.08 0.87 3.18
N ASP A 104 0.55 1.84 2.52
CA ASP A 104 1.58 2.65 3.15
C ASP A 104 1.03 3.47 4.32
N LEU A 105 1.90 3.85 5.27
CA LEU A 105 1.50 4.65 6.43
C LEU A 105 1.22 6.12 6.09
N ASP A 106 1.74 6.62 4.97
CA ASP A 106 1.58 7.99 4.49
C ASP A 106 0.50 8.10 3.40
N VAL A 107 -0.62 7.43 3.62
CA VAL A 107 -1.83 7.59 2.79
C VAL A 107 -2.94 8.28 3.58
N VAL A 108 -3.91 8.86 2.87
CA VAL A 108 -5.14 9.40 3.46
C VAL A 108 -6.34 8.82 2.71
N ILE A 109 -7.16 8.05 3.41
CA ILE A 109 -8.39 7.48 2.86
C ILE A 109 -9.50 8.52 3.02
N VAL A 110 -10.16 8.87 1.92
CA VAL A 110 -11.14 9.97 1.85
C VAL A 110 -12.52 9.55 1.36
N ASP A 111 -12.68 8.28 0.99
CA ASP A 111 -13.94 7.69 0.53
C ASP A 111 -13.92 6.17 0.74
N ASN A 112 -15.05 5.50 0.54
CA ASN A 112 -15.22 4.07 0.72
C ASN A 112 -14.21 3.25 -0.11
N ILE A 113 -13.56 2.26 0.54
CA ILE A 113 -12.52 1.40 -0.03
C ILE A 113 -12.95 -0.05 -0.23
N ASP A 114 -14.23 -0.40 -0.12
CA ASP A 114 -14.72 -1.78 -0.32
C ASP A 114 -14.38 -2.32 -1.72
N GLY A 115 -14.32 -1.42 -2.71
CA GLY A 115 -13.88 -1.73 -4.07
C GLY A 115 -12.50 -2.36 -4.13
N PHE A 116 -11.56 -1.99 -3.24
CA PHE A 116 -10.22 -2.58 -3.23
C PHE A 116 -10.26 -4.08 -2.89
N PHE A 117 -11.25 -4.57 -2.15
CA PHE A 117 -11.39 -6.00 -1.84
C PHE A 117 -12.14 -6.78 -2.92
N THR A 118 -13.02 -6.11 -3.66
CA THR A 118 -13.97 -6.77 -4.59
C THR A 118 -13.58 -6.65 -6.06
N HIS A 119 -12.74 -5.69 -6.44
CA HIS A 119 -12.29 -5.53 -7.83
C HIS A 119 -11.59 -6.81 -8.32
N PRO A 120 -11.85 -7.33 -9.52
CA PRO A 120 -11.20 -8.54 -10.01
C PRO A 120 -9.70 -8.32 -10.28
N GLY A 121 -8.88 -9.36 -10.05
CA GLY A 121 -7.44 -9.36 -10.35
C GLY A 121 -6.59 -10.07 -9.29
N GLU A 122 -5.51 -10.71 -9.73
CA GLU A 122 -4.59 -11.47 -8.86
C GLU A 122 -3.59 -10.57 -8.15
N PHE A 123 -3.05 -9.58 -8.85
CA PHE A 123 -2.22 -8.52 -8.29
C PHE A 123 -2.65 -7.17 -8.84
N LEU A 124 -3.12 -6.28 -7.96
CA LEU A 124 -3.57 -4.95 -8.33
C LEU A 124 -2.71 -3.90 -7.66
N VAL A 125 -2.25 -2.90 -8.41
CA VAL A 125 -1.37 -1.84 -7.92
C VAL A 125 -1.72 -0.51 -8.57
N ILE A 126 -1.30 0.60 -7.98
CA ILE A 126 -1.46 1.92 -8.59
C ILE A 126 -0.57 2.01 -9.83
N HIS A 127 -1.05 2.52 -10.95
CA HIS A 127 -0.18 2.83 -12.10
C HIS A 127 0.67 4.09 -11.83
N ASP A 128 1.99 4.03 -12.00
CA ASP A 128 2.88 5.14 -11.63
C ASP A 128 2.61 6.42 -12.43
N TRP A 129 2.25 7.50 -11.74
CA TRP A 129 1.93 8.78 -12.39
C TRP A 129 3.13 9.51 -13.00
N LYS A 130 4.34 9.26 -12.49
CA LYS A 130 5.54 9.98 -12.96
C LYS A 130 6.04 9.41 -14.28
N ARG A 131 5.89 8.10 -14.49
CA ARG A 131 6.36 7.35 -15.65
C ARG A 131 5.29 6.34 -16.11
N PRO A 132 4.09 6.80 -16.54
CA PRO A 132 2.97 5.92 -16.89
C PRO A 132 3.22 5.03 -18.12
N TRP A 133 4.25 5.33 -18.92
CA TRP A 133 4.67 4.46 -20.03
C TRP A 133 5.45 3.21 -19.59
N ARG A 134 5.71 3.05 -18.28
CA ARG A 134 6.35 1.85 -17.71
C ARG A 134 5.31 0.94 -17.08
N ILE A 135 5.64 -0.35 -16.99
CA ILE A 135 4.85 -1.34 -16.25
C ILE A 135 4.84 -1.08 -14.73
N THR A 136 5.78 -0.30 -14.23
CA THR A 136 5.96 -0.05 -12.79
C THR A 136 4.69 0.52 -12.16
N GLY A 137 4.20 -0.17 -11.15
CA GLY A 137 3.20 0.35 -10.24
C GLY A 137 3.83 1.11 -9.07
N ASN A 138 3.04 1.94 -8.41
CA ASN A 138 3.35 2.54 -7.12
C ASN A 138 2.82 1.62 -6.00
N SER A 139 3.74 1.10 -5.17
CA SER A 139 3.45 0.11 -4.10
C SER A 139 2.95 0.74 -2.79
N SER A 140 2.35 1.94 -2.83
CA SER A 140 1.66 2.50 -1.66
C SER A 140 0.28 1.90 -1.45
N VAL A 141 -0.35 1.38 -2.51
CA VAL A 141 -1.59 0.60 -2.42
C VAL A 141 -1.52 -0.55 -3.42
N TYR A 142 -1.45 -1.78 -2.92
CA TYR A 142 -1.53 -2.97 -3.76
C TYR A 142 -2.28 -4.10 -3.07
N ARG A 143 -2.87 -5.00 -3.86
CA ARG A 143 -3.58 -6.17 -3.36
C ARG A 143 -3.06 -7.44 -4.00
N PHE A 144 -2.96 -8.49 -3.20
CA PHE A 144 -2.61 -9.84 -3.62
C PHE A 144 -3.22 -10.88 -2.68
N LYS A 145 -3.30 -12.13 -3.13
CA LYS A 145 -3.62 -13.26 -2.25
C LYS A 145 -2.34 -13.72 -1.54
N LEU A 146 -2.39 -13.84 -0.21
CA LEU A 146 -1.23 -14.31 0.57
C LEU A 146 -0.76 -15.69 0.09
N GLY A 147 0.54 -15.82 -0.16
CA GLY A 147 1.15 -17.04 -0.70
C GLY A 147 0.98 -17.25 -2.22
N ALA A 148 0.37 -16.32 -2.97
CA ALA A 148 0.16 -16.47 -4.42
C ALA A 148 1.44 -16.33 -5.27
N PHE A 149 2.51 -15.76 -4.71
CA PHE A 149 3.79 -15.53 -5.38
C PHE A 149 4.94 -16.19 -4.60
N PRO A 150 4.92 -17.53 -4.40
CA PRO A 150 5.87 -18.20 -3.50
C PRO A 150 7.33 -18.13 -3.99
N GLY A 151 7.55 -17.87 -5.28
CA GLY A 151 8.88 -17.74 -5.87
C GLY A 151 9.52 -16.35 -5.73
N LEU A 152 8.75 -15.32 -5.34
CA LEU A 152 9.23 -13.93 -5.36
C LEU A 152 10.38 -13.71 -4.39
N MET A 153 10.20 -14.08 -3.11
CA MET A 153 11.23 -13.93 -2.10
C MET A 153 12.45 -14.84 -2.31
N PRO A 154 12.29 -16.14 -2.65
CA PRO A 154 13.42 -16.98 -3.04
C PRO A 154 14.25 -16.38 -4.18
N TYR A 155 13.60 -15.99 -5.28
CA TYR A 155 14.28 -15.41 -6.43
C TYR A 155 14.96 -14.07 -6.09
N PHE A 156 14.31 -13.22 -5.29
CA PHE A 156 14.88 -11.96 -4.84
C PHE A 156 16.18 -12.15 -4.07
N ARG A 157 16.24 -13.15 -3.19
CA ARG A 157 17.43 -13.45 -2.38
C ARG A 157 18.55 -14.05 -3.23
N GLU A 158 18.21 -15.01 -4.09
CA GLU A 158 19.18 -15.69 -4.97
C GLU A 158 19.83 -14.73 -5.98
N HIS A 159 19.06 -13.78 -6.52
CA HIS A 159 19.50 -12.86 -7.57
C HIS A 159 19.66 -11.41 -7.07
N PHE A 160 19.87 -11.20 -5.77
CA PHE A 160 19.81 -9.87 -5.17
C PHE A 160 20.76 -8.86 -5.83
N ASP A 161 21.99 -9.27 -6.14
CA ASP A 161 23.00 -8.39 -6.74
C ASP A 161 22.63 -7.93 -8.16
N GLU A 162 22.07 -8.81 -8.99
CA GLU A 162 21.56 -8.46 -10.32
C GLU A 162 20.32 -7.56 -10.21
N ILE A 163 19.42 -7.87 -9.27
CA ILE A 163 18.18 -7.13 -9.04
C ILE A 163 18.48 -5.70 -8.61
N ARG A 164 19.41 -5.49 -7.67
CA ARG A 164 19.76 -4.13 -7.21
C ARG A 164 20.48 -3.32 -8.29
N GLU A 165 21.16 -3.95 -9.25
CA GLU A 165 21.75 -3.25 -10.38
C GLU A 165 20.68 -2.82 -11.40
N LYS A 166 19.75 -3.73 -11.71
CA LYS A 166 18.69 -3.51 -12.70
C LYS A 166 17.55 -2.62 -12.19
N PHE A 167 17.18 -2.75 -10.92
CA PHE A 167 16.00 -2.10 -10.33
C PHE A 167 16.40 -1.08 -9.26
N ARG A 168 15.87 0.13 -9.42
CA ARG A 168 16.14 1.25 -8.51
C ARG A 168 15.54 1.03 -7.12
N ASN A 169 14.38 0.37 -7.03
CA ASN A 169 13.62 0.22 -5.80
C ASN A 169 12.70 -1.01 -5.87
N GLU A 170 12.10 -1.31 -4.71
CA GLU A 170 11.16 -2.41 -4.51
C GLU A 170 10.02 -2.44 -5.55
N GLN A 171 9.27 -1.36 -5.70
CA GLN A 171 8.10 -1.33 -6.59
C GLN A 171 8.45 -1.64 -8.05
N ALA A 172 9.65 -1.26 -8.52
CA ALA A 172 10.08 -1.52 -9.88
C ALA A 172 10.38 -3.02 -10.08
N TYR A 173 11.02 -3.65 -9.10
CA TYR A 173 11.27 -5.09 -9.11
C TYR A 173 9.97 -5.89 -8.96
N LEU A 174 9.14 -5.56 -7.97
CA LEU A 174 7.85 -6.23 -7.73
C LEU A 174 6.97 -6.20 -8.98
N SER A 175 6.83 -5.02 -9.61
CA SER A 175 6.03 -4.89 -10.83
C SER A 175 6.57 -5.71 -11.98
N TRP A 176 7.91 -5.74 -12.16
CA TRP A 176 8.53 -6.56 -13.19
C TRP A 176 8.28 -8.04 -12.95
N TYR A 177 8.50 -8.53 -11.73
CA TYR A 177 8.33 -9.93 -11.36
C TYR A 177 6.90 -10.41 -11.65
N VAL A 178 5.91 -9.68 -11.14
CA VAL A 178 4.49 -10.03 -11.31
C VAL A 178 4.02 -9.90 -12.77
N ASP A 179 4.57 -8.97 -13.54
CA ASP A 179 4.29 -8.85 -14.98
C ASP A 179 4.89 -10.01 -15.80
N GLN A 180 6.01 -10.60 -15.36
CA GLN A 180 6.51 -11.84 -15.98
C GLN A 180 5.51 -12.99 -15.82
N GLU A 181 4.81 -13.04 -14.68
CA GLU A 181 3.71 -14.00 -14.46
C GLU A 181 2.38 -13.61 -15.13
N LYS A 182 2.31 -12.45 -15.80
CA LYS A 182 1.09 -11.92 -16.46
C LYS A 182 -0.10 -11.69 -15.53
N LYS A 183 0.18 -11.45 -14.24
CA LYS A 183 -0.83 -11.24 -13.19
C LYS A 183 -1.02 -9.79 -12.77
N LEU A 184 -0.15 -8.89 -13.24
CA LEU A 184 -0.17 -7.49 -12.86
C LEU A 184 -1.35 -6.77 -13.53
N GLN A 185 -2.17 -6.14 -12.72
CA GLN A 185 -3.25 -5.25 -13.14
C GLN A 185 -3.17 -3.94 -12.36
N TYR A 186 -3.82 -2.90 -12.90
CA TYR A 186 -3.85 -1.60 -12.25
C TYR A 186 -5.22 -1.33 -11.64
N TRP A 187 -5.23 -0.60 -10.52
CA TRP A 187 -6.47 -0.01 -10.00
C TRP A 187 -7.08 0.96 -11.03
N PRO A 188 -8.41 1.18 -10.99
CA PRO A 188 -9.01 2.29 -11.71
C PRO A 188 -8.31 3.61 -11.39
N ASP A 189 -7.97 4.40 -12.41
CA ASP A 189 -7.14 5.60 -12.29
C ASP A 189 -7.68 6.63 -11.28
N SER A 190 -9.00 6.68 -11.09
CA SER A 190 -9.62 7.59 -10.12
C SER A 190 -9.37 7.21 -8.66
N TRP A 191 -9.16 5.93 -8.34
CA TRP A 191 -9.18 5.44 -6.96
C TRP A 191 -8.02 5.97 -6.13
N CYS A 192 -6.83 6.03 -6.72
CA CYS A 192 -5.63 6.49 -6.04
C CYS A 192 -5.06 7.71 -6.77
N LYS A 193 -4.91 8.83 -6.05
CA LYS A 193 -4.27 10.03 -6.59
C LYS A 193 -3.10 10.48 -5.72
N SER A 194 -2.01 10.83 -6.37
CA SER A 194 -0.89 11.51 -5.70
C SER A 194 -1.30 12.89 -5.18
N TYR A 195 -0.99 13.17 -3.92
CA TYR A 195 -1.12 14.51 -3.35
C TYR A 195 -0.32 15.54 -4.18
N LYS A 196 0.95 15.23 -4.43
CA LYS A 196 1.89 16.09 -5.15
C LYS A 196 1.49 16.43 -6.59
N TYR A 197 0.88 15.48 -7.30
CA TYR A 197 0.57 15.67 -8.73
C TYR A 197 -0.88 16.08 -9.00
N HIS A 198 -1.82 15.74 -8.10
CA HIS A 198 -3.25 15.94 -8.35
C HIS A 198 -3.93 16.90 -7.36
N CYS A 199 -3.35 17.12 -6.18
CA CYS A 199 -3.93 18.04 -5.19
C CYS A 199 -3.29 19.42 -5.23
N LEU A 200 -1.96 19.47 -5.38
CA LEU A 200 -1.21 20.73 -5.40
C LEU A 200 -1.51 21.58 -6.64
N GLN A 201 -1.57 22.89 -6.45
CA GLN A 201 -1.63 23.85 -7.54
C GLN A 201 -0.24 24.07 -8.16
N LYS A 202 -0.19 24.47 -9.42
CA LYS A 202 1.06 24.91 -10.06
C LYS A 202 1.35 26.37 -9.67
N ILE A 203 2.63 26.76 -9.66
CA ILE A 203 3.00 28.18 -9.55
C ILE A 203 2.44 28.95 -10.76
N PRO A 204 1.91 30.17 -10.57
CA PRO A 204 1.87 30.95 -9.31
C PRO A 204 0.66 30.69 -8.41
N LEU A 205 -0.35 29.95 -8.87
CA LEU A 205 -1.58 29.68 -8.11
C LEU A 205 -1.33 29.03 -6.75
N ALA A 206 -0.26 28.24 -6.62
CA ALA A 206 0.16 27.61 -5.36
C ALA A 206 0.28 28.57 -4.17
N PHE A 207 0.57 29.86 -4.40
CA PHE A 207 0.71 30.85 -3.34
C PHE A 207 -0.61 31.44 -2.83
N ILE A 208 -1.72 31.24 -3.56
CA ILE A 208 -3.01 31.88 -3.27
C ILE A 208 -4.13 30.86 -3.09
N LYS A 209 -4.02 29.71 -3.77
CA LYS A 209 -5.06 28.68 -3.78
C LYS A 209 -4.58 27.40 -3.08
N PRO A 210 -5.29 26.93 -2.05
CA PRO A 210 -4.90 25.73 -1.34
C PRO A 210 -5.04 24.45 -2.18
N PRO A 211 -4.38 23.36 -1.79
CA PRO A 211 -4.53 22.06 -2.44
C PRO A 211 -5.99 21.58 -2.41
N VAL A 212 -6.47 21.06 -3.54
CA VAL A 212 -7.87 20.68 -3.71
C VAL A 212 -7.98 19.17 -3.76
N LYS A 213 -8.92 18.59 -3.00
CA LYS A 213 -9.25 17.17 -3.10
C LYS A 213 -9.80 16.84 -4.51
N PRO A 214 -9.19 15.89 -5.25
CA PRO A 214 -9.74 15.43 -6.53
C PRO A 214 -11.15 14.83 -6.38
N LYS A 215 -11.91 14.81 -7.46
CA LYS A 215 -13.21 14.12 -7.50
C LYS A 215 -13.01 12.60 -7.60
N ASP A 216 -13.96 11.83 -7.07
CA ASP A 216 -14.07 10.37 -7.20
C ASP A 216 -12.84 9.58 -6.73
N VAL A 217 -12.04 10.19 -5.86
CA VAL A 217 -10.83 9.61 -5.28
C VAL A 217 -11.13 8.91 -3.97
N LYS A 218 -10.51 7.75 -3.76
CA LYS A 218 -10.65 6.94 -2.54
C LYS A 218 -9.48 7.12 -1.60
N ILE A 219 -8.26 7.13 -2.16
CA ILE A 219 -7.02 7.24 -1.39
C ILE A 219 -6.10 8.29 -2.00
N ILE A 220 -5.61 9.20 -1.16
CA ILE A 220 -4.57 10.18 -1.49
C ILE A 220 -3.22 9.65 -1.01
N ILE A 221 -2.25 9.62 -1.93
CA ILE A 221 -0.92 9.05 -1.67
C ILE A 221 0.10 10.18 -1.46
N PHE A 222 0.74 10.20 -0.29
CA PHE A 222 1.83 11.11 0.02
C PHE A 222 3.15 10.41 -0.25
N HIS A 223 3.71 10.64 -1.44
CA HIS A 223 5.05 10.19 -1.78
C HIS A 223 6.02 11.37 -1.86
N GLY A 224 7.26 11.11 -1.46
CA GLY A 224 8.34 12.09 -1.46
C GLY A 224 8.49 12.80 -0.11
N GLU A 225 8.67 14.11 -0.16
CA GLU A 225 9.07 14.91 1.02
C GLU A 225 7.88 15.33 1.89
N ILE A 226 6.71 15.61 1.29
CA ILE A 226 5.55 16.12 2.01
C ILE A 226 4.73 14.96 2.56
N ASN A 227 4.54 14.91 3.87
CA ASN A 227 3.67 13.95 4.55
C ASN A 227 2.31 14.59 4.95
N PRO A 228 1.34 13.82 5.49
CA PRO A 228 0.06 14.38 5.91
C PRO A 228 0.16 15.51 6.97
N PRO A 229 1.00 15.41 8.03
CA PRO A 229 1.23 16.53 8.94
C PRO A 229 1.68 17.84 8.26
N ASP A 230 2.63 17.76 7.32
CA ASP A 230 3.12 18.92 6.57
C ASP A 230 1.99 19.56 5.75
N ALA A 231 1.18 18.72 5.09
CA ALA A 231 0.05 19.20 4.31
C ALA A 231 -1.06 19.85 5.14
N ILE A 232 -1.27 19.39 6.38
CA ILE A 232 -2.22 19.98 7.32
C ILE A 232 -1.73 21.36 7.78
N HIS A 233 -0.47 21.48 8.19
CA HIS A 233 0.08 22.75 8.67
C HIS A 233 0.31 23.76 7.53
N GLY A 234 0.54 23.27 6.32
CA GLY A 234 1.10 24.07 5.24
C GLY A 234 2.62 24.24 5.41
N GLY A 235 3.32 24.38 4.30
CA GLY A 235 4.78 24.36 4.25
C GLY A 235 5.37 23.02 3.81
N GLY A 236 6.70 22.98 3.72
CA GLY A 236 7.43 21.84 3.16
C GLY A 236 7.45 21.78 1.63
N GLY A 237 8.14 20.76 1.11
CA GLY A 237 8.34 20.57 -0.32
C GLY A 237 9.39 21.49 -0.95
N LYS A 238 9.57 21.33 -2.27
CA LYS A 238 10.54 22.11 -3.06
C LYS A 238 9.98 23.50 -3.34
N TRP A 239 10.87 24.48 -3.56
CA TRP A 239 10.48 25.88 -3.85
C TRP A 239 9.42 26.03 -4.97
N TYR A 240 9.40 25.11 -5.94
CA TYR A 240 8.44 25.09 -7.04
C TYR A 240 7.12 24.35 -6.73
N ARG A 241 6.91 23.92 -5.49
CA ARG A 241 5.72 23.21 -4.97
C ARG A 241 5.35 23.74 -3.58
N TYR A 242 5.10 25.04 -3.50
CA TYR A 242 4.60 25.65 -2.28
C TYR A 242 3.26 25.02 -1.86
N VAL A 243 3.11 24.73 -0.56
CA VAL A 243 1.96 24.03 0.00
C VAL A 243 1.26 24.96 0.99
N LEU A 244 0.08 25.45 0.62
CA LEU A 244 -0.84 26.08 1.57
C LEU A 244 -1.53 24.99 2.43
N PRO A 245 -2.00 25.33 3.65
CA PRO A 245 -2.72 24.39 4.52
C PRO A 245 -3.89 23.71 3.81
N SER A 246 -4.05 22.40 4.06
CA SER A 246 -5.10 21.58 3.47
C SER A 246 -6.07 21.07 4.54
N ASP A 247 -7.07 21.88 4.86
CA ASP A 247 -8.02 21.60 5.95
C ASP A 247 -8.73 20.25 5.78
N TRP A 248 -9.08 19.86 4.55
CA TRP A 248 -9.75 18.59 4.28
C TRP A 248 -8.90 17.35 4.61
N ILE A 249 -7.56 17.49 4.69
CA ILE A 249 -6.68 16.40 5.14
C ILE A 249 -6.74 16.24 6.66
N LYS A 250 -6.92 17.34 7.39
CA LYS A 250 -6.99 17.31 8.86
C LYS A 250 -8.13 16.42 9.34
N ASP A 251 -9.30 16.55 8.71
CA ASP A 251 -10.48 15.76 9.07
C ASP A 251 -10.40 14.32 8.55
N ALA A 252 -9.75 14.11 7.39
CA ALA A 252 -9.60 12.79 6.80
C ALA A 252 -8.51 11.94 7.48
N TRP A 253 -7.42 12.54 7.97
CA TRP A 253 -6.27 11.82 8.54
C TRP A 253 -6.34 11.70 10.06
N GLN A 254 -7.38 10.99 10.51
CA GLN A 254 -7.72 10.70 11.92
C GLN A 254 -7.95 9.20 12.10
#